data_AF-B8HP06-F1
#
_entry.id   AF-B8HP06-F1
#
_cell.length_a   1.000
_cell.length_b   1.000
_cell.length_c   1.000
_cell.angle_alpha   90.00
_cell.angle_beta   90.00
_cell.angle_gamma   90.00
#
_symmetry.space_group_name_H-M   'P 1'
#
loop_
_entity.id
_entity.type
_entity.pdbx_description
1 polymer ?
#
loop_
_entity_poly.entity_id
_entity_poly.type
_entity_poly.pdbx_seq_one_letter_code
_entity_poly.pdbx_strand_id
1 'polypeptide(L)' 'MQVNVTEQGLLIPKEFLEGIRAVEIRRENNQIILILTELDDPIWGLGSEPISLGITDAAENHDRYIYGQI' A
#
# COMPACT_ATOMS: atom_id res chain seq x y z
N MET A 1 7.22 -7.17 23.79
CA MET A 1 7.66 -5.76 23.94
C MET A 1 6.67 -5.04 24.84
N GLN A 2 7.13 -4.19 25.76
CA GLN A 2 6.28 -3.29 26.53
C GLN A 2 6.63 -1.85 26.13
N VAL A 3 5.62 -1.07 25.77
CA VAL A 3 5.75 0.30 25.26
C VAL A 3 4.74 1.19 25.97
N ASN A 4 5.14 2.42 26.25
CA ASN A 4 4.27 3.40 26.88
C ASN A 4 3.38 4.07 25.82
N VAL A 5 2.14 4.33 26.20
CA VAL A 5 1.23 5.15 25.39
C VAL A 5 1.57 6.61 25.63
N THR A 6 1.76 7.36 24.55
CA THR A 6 2.05 8.80 24.56
C THR A 6 0.79 9.60 24.24
N GLU A 7 0.85 10.93 24.30
CA GLU A 7 -0.26 11.81 23.88
C GLU A 7 -0.63 11.61 22.40
N GLN A 8 0.33 11.17 21.59
CA GLN A 8 0.17 10.84 20.17
C GLN A 8 -0.33 9.40 19.95
N GLY A 9 -0.46 8.61 21.02
CA GLY A 9 -0.86 7.21 20.98
C GLY A 9 0.29 6.23 21.13
N LEU A 10 0.15 5.05 20.51
CA LEU A 10 1.09 3.94 20.56
C LEU A 10 1.67 3.69 19.16
N LEU A 11 2.98 3.47 19.09
CA LEU A 11 3.64 3.06 17.85
C LEU A 11 3.82 1.53 17.83
N ILE A 12 3.40 0.92 16.72
CA ILE A 12 3.65 -0.49 16.42
C ILE A 12 4.81 -0.54 15.41
N PRO A 13 5.90 -1.28 15.71
CA PRO A 13 7.01 -1.44 14.79
C PRO A 13 6.55 -1.99 13.43
N LYS A 14 7.08 -1.45 12.34
CA LYS A 14 6.64 -1.75 10.97
C LYS A 14 6.89 -3.22 10.60
N GLU A 15 7.98 -3.79 11.12
CA GLU A 15 8.34 -5.19 10.95
C GLU A 15 7.27 -6.18 11.45
N PHE A 16 6.39 -5.77 12.37
CA PHE A 16 5.27 -6.61 12.81
C PHE A 16 4.12 -6.66 11.80
N LEU A 17 4.12 -5.76 10.82
CA LEU A 17 3.13 -5.63 9.77
C LEU A 17 3.75 -5.77 8.37
N GLU A 18 4.92 -6.43 8.26
CA GLU A 18 5.57 -6.63 6.97
C GLU A 18 4.72 -7.53 6.05
N GLY A 19 4.58 -7.13 4.79
CA GLY A 19 3.71 -7.82 3.82
C GLY A 19 2.21 -7.59 4.03
N ILE A 20 1.81 -6.97 5.15
CA ILE A 20 0.42 -6.66 5.45
C ILE A 20 0.08 -5.28 4.89
N ARG A 21 -0.95 -5.23 4.05
CA ARG A 21 -1.37 -3.98 3.37
C ARG A 21 -2.48 -3.25 4.09
N ALA A 22 -3.38 -4.00 4.70
CA ALA A 22 -4.51 -3.47 5.42
C ALA A 22 -4.79 -4.31 6.67
N VAL A 23 -5.30 -3.63 7.70
CA VAL A 23 -5.73 -4.25 8.95
C VAL A 23 -7.05 -3.63 9.37
N GLU A 24 -7.95 -4.46 9.84
CA GLU A 24 -9.11 -4.02 10.62
C GLU A 24 -8.70 -3.92 12.09
N ILE A 25 -9.06 -2.81 12.74
CA ILE A 25 -8.78 -2.58 14.16
C ILE A 25 -10.07 -2.70 14.95
N ARG A 26 -10.13 -3.66 15.87
CA ARG A 26 -11.26 -3.86 16.78
C ARG A 26 -10.86 -3.65 18.22
N ARG A 27 -11.80 -3.15 19.02
CA ARG A 27 -11.66 -3.04 20.48
C ARG A 27 -12.65 -3.96 21.16
N GLU A 28 -12.15 -4.97 21.85
CA GLU A 28 -12.99 -5.98 22.52
C GLU A 28 -12.42 -6.29 23.90
N ASN A 29 -13.27 -6.31 24.94
CA ASN A 29 -12.93 -6.82 26.28
C ASN A 29 -11.53 -6.39 26.80
N ASN A 30 -11.23 -5.10 26.71
CA ASN A 30 -9.95 -4.50 27.12
C ASN A 30 -8.73 -4.88 26.25
N GLN A 31 -8.95 -5.36 25.04
CA GLN A 31 -7.95 -5.67 24.04
C GLN A 31 -8.16 -4.82 22.78
N ILE A 32 -7.06 -4.56 22.07
CA ILE A 32 -7.06 -4.04 20.70
C ILE A 32 -6.59 -5.20 19.83
N ILE A 33 -7.45 -5.61 18.90
CA ILE A 33 -7.20 -6.73 17.99
C ILE A 33 -6.96 -6.14 16.60
N LEU A 34 -5.85 -6.53 16.00
CA LEU A 34 -5.51 -6.23 14.60
C LEU A 34 -5.82 -7.47 13.78
N ILE A 35 -6.80 -7.38 12.89
CA ILE A 35 -7.18 -8.46 11.99
C ILE A 35 -6.64 -8.12 10.61
N LEU A 36 -5.79 -8.98 10.07
CA LEU A 36 -5.22 -8.77 8.75
C LEU A 36 -6.31 -8.89 7.69
N THR A 37 -6.36 -7.91 6.78
CA THR A 37 -7.28 -7.97 5.65
C THR A 37 -6.49 -8.16 4.37
N GLU A 38 -6.79 -9.27 3.68
CA GLU A 38 -6.34 -9.49 2.31
C GLU A 38 -7.23 -8.67 1.38
N LEU A 39 -6.94 -7.37 1.32
CA LEU A 39 -7.43 -6.53 0.24
C LEU A 39 -6.49 -6.73 -0.96
N ASP A 40 -6.77 -7.78 -1.73
CA ASP A 40 -6.28 -7.90 -3.11
C ASP A 40 -6.98 -6.86 -3.96
N ASP A 41 -6.53 -5.60 -3.84
CA ASP A 41 -6.94 -4.54 -4.75
C ASP A 41 -6.08 -4.65 -6.02
N PRO A 42 -6.69 -4.90 -7.20
CA PRO A 42 -5.98 -5.00 -8.47
C PRO A 42 -5.14 -3.77 -8.80
N ILE A 43 -5.44 -2.60 -8.22
CA ILE A 43 -4.65 -1.39 -8.41
C ILE A 43 -3.18 -1.57 -8.01
N TRP A 44 -2.90 -2.43 -7.02
CA TRP A 44 -1.54 -2.70 -6.57
C TRP A 44 -0.78 -3.68 -7.47
N GLY A 45 -1.48 -4.41 -8.33
CA GLY A 45 -0.91 -5.22 -9.40
C GLY A 45 -0.87 -4.49 -10.75
N LEU A 46 -1.29 -3.22 -10.79
CA LEU A 46 -1.31 -2.46 -12.04
C LEU A 46 0.13 -2.27 -12.55
N GLY A 47 0.39 -2.75 -13.76
CA GLY A 47 1.72 -2.64 -14.40
C GLY A 47 2.73 -3.69 -13.96
N SER A 48 2.37 -4.68 -13.13
CA SER A 48 3.26 -5.82 -12.84
C SER A 48 3.42 -6.76 -14.03
N GLU A 49 2.41 -6.85 -14.88
CA GLU A 49 2.41 -7.62 -16.14
C GLU A 49 2.02 -6.72 -17.32
N PRO A 50 2.92 -5.85 -17.78
CA PRO A 50 2.66 -5.01 -18.94
C PRO A 50 2.60 -5.87 -20.21
N ILE A 51 1.64 -5.61 -21.09
CA ILE A 51 1.56 -6.26 -22.39
C ILE A 51 2.66 -5.67 -23.28
N SER A 52 3.62 -6.49 -23.70
CA SER A 52 4.61 -6.10 -24.70
C SER A 52 3.97 -6.14 -26.08
N LEU A 53 3.59 -4.97 -26.58
CA LEU A 53 3.24 -4.79 -27.98
C LEU A 53 4.54 -4.42 -28.69
N GLY A 54 4.91 -5.13 -29.77
CA GLY A 54 6.10 -4.86 -30.59
C GLY A 54 6.01 -3.56 -31.41
N ILE A 55 5.25 -2.59 -30.89
CA ILE A 55 4.89 -1.32 -31.49
C ILE A 55 5.11 -0.29 -30.38
N THR A 56 5.93 0.71 -30.67
CA THR A 56 6.12 1.88 -29.81
C THR A 56 4.77 2.56 -29.65
N ASP A 57 4.13 2.44 -28.48
CA ASP A 57 2.80 3.02 -28.26
C ASP A 57 2.89 4.51 -27.85
N ALA A 58 1.74 5.19 -27.77
CA ALA A 58 1.66 6.60 -27.39
C ALA A 58 2.05 6.87 -25.92
N ALA A 59 2.07 5.86 -25.05
CA ALA A 59 2.42 5.99 -23.64
C ALA A 59 3.92 6.28 -23.44
N GLU A 60 4.81 5.84 -24.34
CA GLU A 60 6.24 6.22 -24.29
C GLU A 60 6.48 7.74 -24.43
N ASN A 61 5.51 8.45 -25.00
CA ASN A 61 5.52 9.91 -25.13
C ASN A 61 4.51 10.60 -24.21
N HIS A 62 3.74 9.85 -23.41
CA HIS A 62 2.68 10.42 -22.57
C HIS A 62 3.27 11.44 -21.61
N ASP A 63 4.38 11.10 -20.96
CA ASP A 63 5.06 11.99 -20.02
C ASP A 63 5.56 13.25 -20.72
N ARG A 64 6.09 13.15 -21.95
CA ARG A 64 6.48 14.31 -22.76
C ARG A 64 5.29 15.22 -23.07
N TYR A 65 4.12 14.65 -23.35
CA TYR A 65 2.90 15.40 -23.64
C TYR A 65 2.29 16.04 -22.38
N ILE A 66 2.30 15.33 -21.24
CA ILE A 66 1.76 15.81 -19.96
C ILE A 66 2.67 16.88 -19.35
N TYR A 67 3.99 16.71 -19.42
CA TYR A 67 4.97 17.62 -18.84
C TYR A 67 5.50 18.67 -19.82
N GLY A 68 5.01 18.69 -21.07
CA GLY A 68 5.32 19.73 -22.05
C GLY A 68 6.79 19.80 -22.46
N GLN A 69 7.54 18.70 -22.36
CA GLN A 69 8.94 18.61 -22.76
C GLN A 69 9.02 18.28 -24.26
N ILE A 70 8.78 19.30 -25.09
CA ILE A 70 8.95 19.27 -26.55
C ILE A 70 10.29 19.89 -26.91
#